data_AF-A0A8J5GBK3-F1
#
_entry.id   AF-A0A8J5GBK3-F1
#
_cell.length_a   1.000
_cell.length_b   1.000
_cell.length_c   1.000
_cell.angle_alpha   90.00
_cell.angle_beta   90.00
_cell.angle_gamma   90.00
#
_symmetry.space_group_name_H-M   'P 1'
#
loop_
_entity.id
_entity.type
_entity.pdbx_description
1 polymer ?
#
loop_
_entity_poly.entity_id
_entity_poly.type
_entity_poly.pdbx_seq_one_letter_code
_entity_poly.pdbx_strand_id
1 'polypeptide(L)'
;MEEGKDVEHSRATASSVMPLPKSPSTQYEENGREEEGFHNTLLELKDLRSQLHHAAEHCERAFSSAQQKKMILEGTKSYICEAVVAIVDHLGTVSSKLEQSLLANAVVKQTEQRIGCLKQVKKFLQRQTLILTQ
;
A
#
# COMPACT_ATOMS: atom_id res chain seq x y z
N MET A 1 -54.94 -37.38 -22.63
CA MET A 1 -55.06 -35.93 -22.83
C MET A 1 -54.60 -35.30 -21.54
N GLU A 2 -53.30 -35.05 -21.44
CA GLU A 2 -52.59 -33.82 -21.88
C GLU A 2 -52.28 -33.06 -20.58
N GLU A 3 -51.08 -33.23 -20.02
CA GLU A 3 -49.87 -32.41 -20.25
C GLU A 3 -49.97 -31.02 -19.61
N GLY A 4 -48.87 -30.52 -19.04
CA GLY A 4 -48.79 -29.16 -18.50
C GLY A 4 -47.91 -29.04 -17.26
N LYS A 5 -46.60 -29.24 -17.44
CA LYS A 5 -45.54 -29.07 -16.45
C LYS A 5 -44.97 -27.67 -16.60
N ASP A 6 -45.34 -26.73 -15.73
CA ASP A 6 -44.67 -25.43 -15.66
C ASP A 6 -43.78 -25.37 -14.43
N VAL A 7 -42.52 -25.75 -14.65
CA VAL A 7 -41.41 -25.48 -13.75
C VAL A 7 -41.10 -24.00 -13.87
N GLU A 8 -41.56 -23.21 -12.90
CA GLU A 8 -41.17 -21.82 -12.78
C GLU A 8 -39.71 -21.73 -12.30
N HIS A 9 -38.79 -21.69 -13.28
CA HIS A 9 -37.41 -21.28 -13.10
C HIS A 9 -37.36 -19.76 -12.84
N SER A 10 -37.55 -19.37 -11.58
CA SER A 10 -37.39 -17.98 -11.16
C SER A 10 -35.93 -17.68 -10.76
N ARG A 11 -35.17 -17.31 -11.79
CA ARG A 11 -34.31 -16.12 -11.88
C ARG A 11 -33.19 -15.92 -10.84
N ALA A 12 -31.99 -16.33 -11.26
CA ALA A 12 -30.68 -15.68 -11.10
C ALA A 12 -30.50 -14.69 -9.93
N THR A 13 -29.81 -15.12 -8.86
CA THR A 13 -29.02 -14.20 -8.03
C THR A 13 -27.64 -14.05 -8.66
N ALA A 14 -27.54 -12.95 -9.41
CA ALA A 14 -26.36 -12.27 -9.93
C ALA A 14 -25.01 -12.70 -9.34
N SER A 15 -24.10 -13.07 -10.26
CA SER A 15 -22.69 -12.69 -10.31
C SER A 15 -22.17 -11.98 -9.05
N SER A 16 -21.77 -12.75 -8.03
CA SER A 16 -21.05 -12.21 -6.87
C SER A 16 -19.56 -12.10 -7.23
N VAL A 17 -19.22 -11.22 -8.18
CA VAL A 17 -17.84 -10.83 -8.39
C VAL A 17 -17.43 -10.05 -7.15
N MET A 18 -16.56 -10.67 -6.32
CA MET A 18 -16.00 -9.98 -5.17
C MET A 18 -15.31 -8.69 -5.65
N PRO A 19 -15.49 -7.55 -4.96
CA PRO A 19 -14.73 -6.36 -5.28
C PRO A 19 -13.25 -6.70 -5.11
N LEU A 20 -12.52 -6.68 -6.22
CA LEU A 20 -11.10 -6.93 -6.24
C LEU A 20 -10.40 -5.89 -5.33
N PRO A 21 -9.38 -6.27 -4.54
CA PRO A 21 -8.53 -5.30 -3.85
C PRO A 21 -8.05 -4.29 -4.89
N LYS A 22 -8.40 -3.01 -4.65
CA LYS A 22 -8.09 -1.93 -5.58
C LYS A 22 -6.57 -1.84 -5.71
N SER A 23 -6.07 -2.13 -6.91
CA SER A 23 -4.71 -1.79 -7.28
C SER A 23 -4.53 -0.27 -7.20
N PRO A 24 -3.32 0.24 -6.90
CA PRO A 24 -3.11 1.67 -6.86
C PRO A 24 -3.38 2.22 -8.26
N SER A 25 -4.39 3.09 -8.37
CA SER A 25 -4.52 3.92 -9.57
C SER A 25 -3.31 4.84 -9.58
N THR A 26 -2.50 4.72 -10.63
CA THR A 26 -1.37 5.60 -10.92
C THR A 26 -1.88 7.01 -11.20
N GLN A 27 -2.16 7.78 -10.14
CA GLN A 27 -2.17 9.23 -10.20
C GLN A 27 -0.83 9.74 -9.69
N TYR A 28 0.03 10.05 -10.66
CA TYR A 28 1.23 10.84 -10.45
C TYR A 28 0.81 12.27 -10.14
N GLU A 29 0.79 12.63 -8.86
CA GLU A 29 0.87 14.04 -8.45
C GLU A 29 2.25 14.23 -7.82
N GLU A 30 3.17 14.65 -8.69
CA GLU A 30 4.52 15.07 -8.37
C GLU A 30 4.48 16.38 -7.56
N ASN A 31 5.47 16.53 -6.68
CA ASN A 31 5.94 17.79 -6.13
C ASN A 31 5.19 18.34 -4.89
N GLY A 32 5.54 17.80 -3.71
CA GLY A 32 5.28 18.54 -2.46
C GLY A 32 5.59 17.87 -1.13
N ARG A 33 5.58 16.53 -1.01
CA ARG A 33 5.63 15.85 0.32
C ARG A 33 6.23 14.45 0.28
N GLU A 34 7.54 14.32 0.10
CA GLU A 34 8.19 13.00 0.15
C GLU A 34 8.10 12.35 1.55
N GLU A 35 8.12 13.14 2.63
CA GLU A 35 7.97 12.63 4.02
C GLU A 35 6.58 12.04 4.31
N GLU A 36 5.50 12.57 3.71
CA GLU A 36 4.17 11.96 3.83
C GLU A 36 4.03 10.72 2.93
N GLY A 37 4.90 10.54 1.93
CA GLY A 37 4.83 9.48 0.96
C GLY A 37 4.90 8.08 1.57
N PHE A 38 5.84 7.85 2.50
CA PHE A 38 5.98 6.58 3.23
C PHE A 38 4.82 6.36 4.20
N HIS A 39 4.42 7.39 4.95
CA HIS A 39 3.30 7.30 5.88
C HIS A 39 1.99 6.94 5.16
N ASN A 40 1.71 7.57 4.03
CA ASN A 40 0.52 7.30 3.22
C ASN A 40 0.50 5.84 2.73
N THR A 41 1.64 5.29 2.29
CA THR A 41 1.70 3.87 1.89
C THR A 41 1.47 2.90 3.04
N LEU A 42 1.82 3.28 4.28
CA LEU A 42 1.48 2.48 5.47
C LEU A 42 -0.02 2.54 5.78
N LEU A 43 -0.66 3.69 5.59
CA LEU A 43 -2.11 3.83 5.72
C LEU A 43 -2.85 3.00 4.68
N GLU A 44 -2.41 3.05 3.42
CA GLU A 44 -2.96 2.23 2.33
C GLU A 44 -2.81 0.73 2.63
N LEU A 45 -1.65 0.29 3.12
CA LEU A 45 -1.42 -1.11 3.50
C LEU A 45 -2.33 -1.54 4.68
N LYS A 46 -2.56 -0.66 5.66
CA LYS A 46 -3.48 -0.89 6.77
C LYS A 46 -4.93 -1.00 6.28
N ASP A 47 -5.31 -0.21 5.29
CA ASP A 47 -6.65 -0.24 4.69
C ASP A 47 -6.83 -1.50 3.84
N LEU A 48 -5.80 -1.91 3.07
CA LEU A 48 -5.80 -3.18 2.34
C LEU A 48 -6.00 -4.37 3.29
N ARG A 49 -5.30 -4.41 4.43
CA ARG A 49 -5.51 -5.43 5.46
C ARG A 49 -6.97 -5.50 5.89
N SER A 50 -7.59 -4.34 6.14
CA SER A 50 -8.98 -4.27 6.56
C SER A 50 -9.91 -4.81 5.47
N GLN A 51 -9.69 -4.43 4.20
CA GLN A 51 -10.44 -4.95 3.06
C GLN A 51 -10.32 -6.47 2.92
N LEU A 52 -9.11 -7.02 3.07
CA LEU A 52 -8.88 -8.46 2.99
C LEU A 52 -9.59 -9.23 4.11
N HIS A 53 -9.67 -8.66 5.31
CA HIS A 53 -10.41 -9.29 6.40
C HIS A 53 -11.91 -9.39 6.10
N HIS A 54 -12.52 -8.29 5.63
CA HIS A 54 -13.93 -8.28 5.21
C HIS A 54 -14.18 -9.24 4.04
N ALA A 55 -13.27 -9.32 3.09
CA ALA A 55 -13.37 -10.26 1.97
C ALA A 55 -13.28 -11.72 2.43
N ALA A 56 -12.39 -12.02 3.38
CA ALA A 56 -12.27 -13.37 3.95
C ALA A 56 -13.56 -13.79 4.66
N GLU A 57 -14.14 -12.92 5.49
CA GLU A 57 -15.45 -13.19 6.10
C GLU A 57 -16.55 -13.38 5.05
N HIS A 58 -16.53 -12.60 3.97
CA HIS A 58 -17.47 -12.79 2.87
C HIS A 58 -17.27 -14.15 2.20
N CYS A 59 -16.04 -14.56 1.90
CA CYS A 59 -15.74 -15.86 1.30
C CYS A 59 -16.30 -16.99 2.17
N GLU A 60 -16.11 -16.91 3.48
CA GLU A 60 -16.62 -17.88 4.44
C GLU A 60 -18.16 -17.94 4.45
N ARG A 61 -18.82 -16.78 4.56
CA ARG A 61 -20.28 -16.69 4.52
C ARG A 61 -20.85 -17.24 3.21
N ALA A 62 -20.28 -16.83 2.08
CA ALA A 62 -20.70 -17.25 0.74
C ALA A 62 -20.52 -18.76 0.56
N PHE A 63 -19.42 -19.34 1.03
CA PHE A 63 -19.19 -20.78 0.93
C PHE A 63 -20.16 -21.58 1.80
N SER A 64 -20.47 -21.08 3.00
CA SER A 64 -21.35 -21.72 3.97
C SER A 64 -22.80 -21.78 3.48
N SER A 65 -23.28 -20.71 2.82
CA SER A 65 -24.66 -20.61 2.33
C SER A 65 -24.86 -21.10 0.89
N ALA A 66 -23.80 -21.46 0.16
CA ALA A 66 -23.90 -21.78 -1.26
C ALA A 66 -24.37 -23.21 -1.55
N GLN A 67 -25.35 -23.32 -2.45
CA GLN A 67 -25.74 -24.59 -3.05
C GLN A 67 -24.63 -25.14 -3.99
N GLN A 68 -23.95 -24.25 -4.72
CA GLN A 68 -22.87 -24.60 -5.64
C GLN A 68 -21.49 -24.39 -5.01
N LYS A 69 -21.17 -25.17 -3.98
CA LYS A 69 -19.92 -25.02 -3.19
C LYS A 69 -18.64 -25.03 -4.03
N LYS A 70 -18.57 -25.88 -5.07
CA LYS A 70 -17.40 -25.98 -5.95
C LYS A 70 -17.11 -24.67 -6.68
N MET A 71 -18.15 -23.99 -7.17
CA MET A 71 -17.99 -22.71 -7.87
C MET A 71 -17.44 -21.62 -6.93
N ILE A 72 -18.01 -21.52 -5.72
CA ILE A 72 -17.54 -20.55 -4.72
C ILE A 72 -16.10 -20.85 -4.28
N LEU A 73 -15.74 -22.13 -4.13
CA LEU A 73 -14.39 -22.54 -3.78
C LEU A 73 -13.36 -22.14 -4.85
N GLU A 74 -13.64 -22.40 -6.12
CA GLU A 74 -12.73 -22.00 -7.20
C GLU A 74 -12.59 -20.48 -7.32
N GLY A 75 -13.69 -19.73 -7.15
CA GLY A 75 -13.64 -18.27 -7.08
C GLY A 75 -12.80 -17.77 -5.90
N THR A 76 -12.93 -18.39 -4.73
CA THR A 76 -12.14 -18.06 -3.53
C THR A 76 -10.66 -18.34 -3.74
N LYS A 77 -10.29 -19.45 -4.40
CA LYS A 77 -8.89 -19.74 -4.75
C LYS A 77 -8.30 -18.68 -5.68
N SER A 78 -9.03 -18.29 -6.73
CA SER A 78 -8.59 -17.22 -7.65
C SER A 78 -8.38 -15.91 -6.91
N TYR A 79 -9.33 -15.55 -6.04
CA TYR A 79 -9.24 -14.34 -5.22
C TYR A 79 -8.02 -14.35 -4.28
N ILE A 80 -7.70 -15.49 -3.66
CA ILE A 80 -6.50 -15.62 -2.81
C ILE A 80 -5.23 -15.35 -3.62
N CYS A 81 -5.12 -15.90 -4.84
CA CYS A 81 -3.97 -15.64 -5.72
C CYS A 81 -3.82 -14.14 -6.01
N GLU A 82 -4.91 -13.46 -6.38
CA GLU A 82 -4.92 -12.03 -6.67
C GLU A 82 -4.60 -11.18 -5.43
N ALA A 83 -5.17 -11.53 -4.28
CA ALA A 83 -4.91 -10.86 -3.01
C ALA A 83 -3.43 -10.95 -2.61
N VAL A 84 -2.81 -12.12 -2.76
CA VAL A 84 -1.37 -12.30 -2.46
C VAL A 84 -0.51 -11.41 -3.36
N VAL A 85 -0.81 -11.35 -4.66
CA VAL A 85 -0.11 -10.46 -5.60
C VAL A 85 -0.25 -8.99 -5.17
N ALA A 86 -1.46 -8.54 -4.82
CA ALA A 86 -1.70 -7.17 -4.38
C ALA A 86 -0.95 -6.82 -3.08
N ILE A 87 -0.90 -7.74 -2.10
CA ILE A 87 -0.15 -7.53 -0.85
C ILE A 87 1.35 -7.40 -1.14
N VAL A 88 1.91 -8.30 -1.96
CA VAL A 88 3.33 -8.28 -2.30
C VAL A 88 3.70 -6.99 -3.03
N ASP A 89 2.86 -6.52 -3.96
CA ASP A 89 3.03 -5.24 -4.65
C ASP A 89 3.03 -4.04 -3.68
N HIS A 90 2.06 -3.98 -2.76
CA HIS A 90 2.02 -2.92 -1.75
C HIS A 90 3.22 -2.96 -0.81
N LEU A 91 3.68 -4.15 -0.40
CA LEU A 91 4.89 -4.29 0.41
C LEU A 91 6.14 -3.83 -0.35
N GLY A 92 6.24 -4.10 -1.65
CA GLY A 92 7.30 -3.60 -2.51
C GLY A 92 7.32 -2.06 -2.54
N THR A 93 6.14 -1.44 -2.67
CA THR A 93 5.99 0.01 -2.65
C THR A 93 6.41 0.62 -1.31
N VAL A 94 5.95 0.05 -0.19
CA VAL A 94 6.34 0.48 1.16
C VAL A 94 7.85 0.38 1.36
N SER A 95 8.47 -0.71 0.91
CA SER A 95 9.92 -0.90 1.01
C SER A 95 10.69 0.15 0.22
N SER A 96 10.27 0.43 -1.01
CA SER A 96 10.92 1.44 -1.87
C SER A 96 10.84 2.84 -1.26
N LYS A 97 9.66 3.24 -0.73
CA LYS A 97 9.50 4.54 -0.08
C LYS A 97 10.28 4.65 1.24
N LEU A 98 10.41 3.55 1.99
CA LEU A 98 11.24 3.51 3.19
C LEU A 98 12.72 3.76 2.85
N GLU A 99 13.22 3.10 1.81
CA GLU A 99 14.61 3.27 1.36
C GLU A 99 14.88 4.71 0.93
N GLN A 100 13.99 5.30 0.14
CA GLN A 100 14.07 6.71 -0.26
C GLN A 100 14.10 7.65 0.95
N SER A 101 13.22 7.43 1.93
CA SER A 101 13.16 8.22 3.17
C SER A 101 14.45 8.14 3.99
N LEU A 102 15.07 6.96 4.04
CA LEU A 102 16.33 6.76 4.76
C LEU A 102 17.51 7.46 4.07
N LEU A 103 17.57 7.38 2.74
CA LEU A 103 18.58 8.07 1.93
C LEU A 103 18.49 9.59 2.10
N ALA A 104 17.28 10.15 2.06
CA ALA A 104 17.05 11.58 2.29
C ALA A 104 17.60 12.02 3.66
N ASN A 105 17.32 11.26 4.73
CA ASN A 105 17.84 11.54 6.07
C ASN A 105 19.39 11.48 6.13
N ALA A 106 20.01 10.51 5.46
CA ALA A 106 21.47 10.40 5.40
C ALA A 106 22.12 11.63 4.77
N VAL A 107 21.53 12.17 3.69
CA VAL A 107 22.01 13.40 3.02
C VAL A 107 21.90 14.61 3.95
N VAL A 108 20.80 14.74 4.70
CA VAL A 108 20.63 15.81 5.70
C VAL A 108 21.71 15.73 6.77
N LYS A 109 21.94 14.55 7.37
CA LYS A 109 22.99 14.36 8.38
C LYS A 109 24.39 14.69 7.85
N GLN A 110 24.71 14.28 6.63
CA GLN A 110 25.99 14.61 6.01
C GLN A 110 26.16 16.13 5.82
N THR A 111 25.08 16.80 5.45
CA THR A 111 25.05 18.26 5.25
C THR A 111 25.24 19.00 6.57
N GLU A 112 24.57 18.56 7.64
CA GLU A 112 24.74 19.09 9.00
C GLU A 112 26.18 18.96 9.49
N GLN A 113 26.82 17.81 9.24
CA GLN A 113 28.23 17.60 9.57
C GLN A 113 29.15 18.58 8.82
N ARG A 114 28.94 18.77 7.51
CA ARG A 114 29.70 19.74 6.70
C ARG A 114 29.52 21.17 7.21
N ILE A 115 28.29 21.56 7.56
CA ILE A 115 28.01 22.86 8.18
C ILE A 115 28.75 23.00 9.52
N GLY A 116 28.79 21.93 10.32
CA GLY A 116 29.58 21.86 11.56
C GLY A 116 31.06 22.15 11.33
N CYS A 117 31.68 21.53 10.33
CA CYS A 117 33.07 21.77 9.95
C CYS A 117 33.30 23.23 9.51
N LEU A 118 32.45 23.77 8.64
CA LEU A 118 32.56 25.16 8.18
C LEU A 118 32.44 26.16 9.34
N LYS A 119 31.55 25.91 10.30
CA LYS A 119 31.43 26.72 11.53
C LYS A 119 32.72 26.72 12.34
N GLN A 120 33.42 25.58 12.44
CA GLN A 120 34.70 25.49 13.14
C GLN A 120 35.81 26.27 12.39
N VAL A 121 35.91 26.08 11.08
CA VAL A 121 36.87 26.80 10.23
C VAL A 121 36.67 28.31 10.35
N LYS A 122 35.42 28.79 10.29
CA LYS A 122 35.10 30.20 10.50
C LYS A 122 35.61 30.71 11.85
N LYS A 123 35.35 29.99 12.95
CA LYS A 123 35.82 30.36 14.29
C LYS A 123 37.34 30.46 14.36
N PHE A 124 38.04 29.52 13.71
CA PHE A 124 39.50 29.52 13.66
C PHE A 124 40.03 30.76 12.93
N LEU A 125 39.52 31.05 11.74
CA LEU A 125 39.92 32.22 10.96
C LEU A 125 39.65 33.52 11.71
N GLN A 126 38.48 33.66 12.35
CA GLN A 126 38.14 34.83 13.18
C GLN A 126 39.14 35.04 14.32
N ARG A 127 39.58 33.96 14.99
CA ARG A 127 40.60 34.03 16.04
C ARG A 127 41.96 34.46 15.48
N GLN A 128 42.36 33.92 14.32
CA GLN A 128 43.60 34.32 13.68
C GLN A 128 43.61 35.80 13.29
N THR A 129 42.51 36.31 12.71
CA THR A 129 42.39 37.73 12.37
C THR A 129 42.48 38.64 13.61
N LEU A 130 41.87 38.25 14.73
CA LEU A 130 41.96 39.00 15.98
C LEU A 130 43.40 39.08 16.50
N ILE A 131 44.16 37.97 16.41
CA ILE A 131 45.56 37.94 16.85
C ILE A 131 46.44 38.83 15.96
N LEU A 132 46.22 38.83 14.65
CA LEU A 132 47.02 39.62 13.70
C LEU A 132 46.72 41.13 13.71
N THR A 133 45.70 41.56 14.46
CA THR A 133 45.27 42.97 14.54
C THR A 133 45.58 43.63 15.89
N GLN A 134 46.22 42.91 16.83
CA GLN A 134 46.79 43.44 18.08
C GLN A 134 48.31 43.56 17.98
#